data_AF-A0A517XTC6-F1
#
_entry.id   AF-A0A517XTC6-F1
#
_cell.length_a   1.000
_cell.length_b   1.000
_cell.length_c   1.000
_cell.angle_alpha   90.00
_cell.angle_beta   90.00
_cell.angle_gamma   90.00
#
_symmetry.space_group_name_H-M   'P 1'
#
loop_
_entity.id
_entity.type
_entity.pdbx_description
1 polymer ?
#
loop_
_entity_poly.entity_id
_entity_poly.type
_entity_poly.pdbx_seq_one_letter_code
_entity_poly.pdbx_strand_id
1 'polypeptide(L)'
;MSTWHVRQEGSPTAASVPSAQEIAAGLADGVWLPTDEVRGPGETTWTQLELHPVFAEAAAEQEDHGHAEADETHLDMNPLIDVCLVLLIFFILTISYESLERSISIPETAPEDKGAAVPKVNLKDIRDKVFIVSAAMEGEKVAVKLEKEAVPIEQLQGRMKDVMNKTGRSEMLFDLDTDVPWGVQTTILDAAKGNGVHNVLLRPRPVR
;
A
#
# COMPACT_ATOMS: atom_id res chain seq x y z
N MET A 1 -19.01 39.44 -49.57
CA MET A 1 -18.02 38.78 -48.70
C MET A 1 -17.54 37.56 -49.46
N SER A 2 -16.23 37.43 -49.68
CA SER A 2 -15.67 36.38 -50.52
C SER A 2 -15.49 35.11 -49.69
N THR A 3 -16.46 34.20 -49.77
CA THR A 3 -16.50 32.97 -48.96
C THR A 3 -15.73 31.84 -49.62
N TRP A 4 -14.87 31.19 -48.85
CA TRP A 4 -14.14 29.98 -49.21
C TRP A 4 -14.90 28.73 -48.78
N HIS A 5 -14.67 27.62 -49.47
CA HIS A 5 -15.24 26.34 -49.07
C HIS A 5 -14.12 25.30 -48.98
N VAL A 6 -14.15 24.48 -47.92
CA VAL A 6 -13.21 23.38 -47.70
C VAL A 6 -14.00 22.10 -47.41
N ARG A 7 -13.53 20.97 -47.90
CA ARG A 7 -14.11 19.66 -47.63
C ARG A 7 -13.03 18.58 -47.60
N GLN A 8 -13.31 17.51 -46.87
CA GLN A 8 -12.48 16.31 -46.94
C GLN A 8 -12.52 15.69 -48.33
N GLU A 9 -11.43 15.02 -48.73
CA GLU A 9 -11.32 14.38 -50.05
C GLU A 9 -12.54 13.51 -50.37
N GLY A 10 -13.26 13.84 -51.45
CA GLY A 10 -14.45 13.10 -51.89
C GLY A 10 -15.72 13.29 -51.04
N SER A 11 -15.68 14.09 -49.97
CA SER A 11 -16.85 14.35 -49.13
C SER A 11 -17.89 15.22 -49.84
N PRO A 12 -19.20 14.92 -49.68
CA PRO A 12 -20.27 15.78 -50.19
C PRO A 12 -20.53 17.01 -49.31
N THR A 13 -19.95 17.06 -48.11
CA THR A 13 -20.19 18.14 -47.13
C THR A 13 -19.04 19.12 -47.16
N ALA A 14 -19.34 20.39 -47.45
CA ALA A 14 -18.36 21.47 -47.46
C ALA A 14 -18.57 22.43 -46.29
N ALA A 15 -17.49 22.75 -45.59
CA ALA A 15 -17.44 23.83 -44.60
C ALA A 15 -17.23 25.17 -45.31
N SER A 16 -17.98 26.20 -44.91
CA SER A 16 -17.82 27.57 -45.41
C SER A 16 -16.87 28.33 -44.48
N VAL A 17 -15.75 28.80 -45.02
CA VAL A 17 -14.73 29.55 -44.28
C VAL A 17 -14.69 30.99 -44.82
N PRO A 18 -14.70 32.03 -43.96
CA PRO A 18 -14.78 33.42 -44.39
C PRO A 18 -13.49 33.97 -45.00
N SER A 19 -12.32 33.35 -44.77
CA SER A 19 -11.03 33.83 -45.29
C SER A 19 -10.06 32.69 -45.65
N ALA A 20 -9.13 32.96 -46.55
CA ALA A 20 -8.04 32.02 -46.88
C ALA A 20 -7.07 31.84 -45.71
N GLN A 21 -6.86 32.88 -44.90
CA GLN A 21 -5.95 32.83 -43.76
C GLN A 21 -6.41 31.82 -42.70
N GLU A 22 -7.72 31.69 -42.48
CA GLU A 22 -8.28 30.68 -41.58
C GLU A 22 -8.10 29.25 -42.09
N ILE A 23 -8.11 29.06 -43.41
CA ILE A 23 -7.83 27.75 -44.02
C ILE A 23 -6.36 27.40 -43.83
N ALA A 24 -5.44 28.34 -44.07
CA ALA A 24 -4.01 28.14 -43.84
C ALA A 24 -3.68 27.89 -42.36
N ALA A 25 -4.35 28.61 -41.44
CA ALA A 25 -4.21 28.35 -40.01
C ALA A 25 -4.73 26.96 -39.63
N GLY A 26 -5.88 26.55 -40.16
CA GLY A 26 -6.42 25.20 -39.93
C GLY A 26 -5.54 24.09 -40.51
N LEU A 27 -4.83 24.36 -41.61
CA LEU A 27 -3.83 23.45 -42.17
C LEU A 27 -2.62 23.31 -41.22
N ALA A 28 -2.08 24.43 -40.73
CA ALA A 28 -1.00 24.43 -39.74
C ALA A 28 -1.38 23.78 -38.40
N ASP A 29 -2.64 23.92 -37.96
CA ASP A 29 -3.18 23.34 -36.74
C ASP A 29 -3.60 21.86 -36.91
N GLY A 30 -3.47 21.28 -38.10
CA GLY A 30 -3.84 19.89 -38.41
C GLY A 30 -5.35 19.63 -38.45
N VAL A 31 -6.16 20.67 -38.55
CA VAL A 31 -7.63 20.60 -38.71
C VAL A 31 -8.01 20.20 -40.13
N TRP A 32 -7.23 20.66 -41.12
CA TRP A 32 -7.34 20.28 -42.53
C TRP A 32 -6.10 19.49 -42.94
N LEU A 33 -6.29 18.54 -43.85
CA LEU A 33 -5.22 17.75 -44.42
C LEU A 33 -4.75 18.34 -45.76
N PRO A 34 -3.48 18.16 -46.16
CA PRO A 34 -3.00 18.55 -47.49
C PRO A 34 -3.82 17.96 -48.66
N THR A 35 -4.40 16.78 -48.44
CA THR A 35 -5.28 16.08 -49.40
C THR A 35 -6.71 16.61 -49.45
N ASP A 36 -7.11 17.44 -48.47
CA ASP A 36 -8.45 18.02 -48.45
C ASP A 36 -8.64 19.03 -49.59
N GLU A 37 -9.87 19.18 -50.06
CA GLU A 37 -10.19 19.99 -51.23
C GLU A 37 -10.72 21.36 -50.83
N VAL A 38 -10.21 22.39 -51.50
CA VAL A 38 -10.61 23.78 -51.32
C VAL A 38 -11.19 24.36 -52.61
N ARG A 39 -12.11 25.31 -52.44
CA ARG A 39 -12.70 26.11 -53.52
C ARG A 39 -12.80 27.57 -53.09
N GLY A 40 -12.10 28.43 -53.82
CA GLY A 40 -12.06 29.86 -53.59
C GLY A 40 -13.27 30.63 -54.13
N PRO A 41 -13.35 31.93 -53.79
CA PRO A 41 -14.40 32.83 -54.24
C PRO A 41 -14.29 33.09 -55.75
N GLY A 42 -15.21 32.52 -56.53
CA GLY A 42 -15.23 32.63 -58.00
C GLY A 42 -14.68 31.39 -58.72
N GLU A 43 -14.20 30.40 -57.97
CA GLU A 43 -13.77 29.12 -58.52
C GLU A 43 -14.95 28.13 -58.57
N THR A 44 -15.02 27.36 -59.66
CA THR A 44 -16.06 26.35 -59.87
C THR A 44 -15.59 24.94 -59.56
N THR A 45 -14.28 24.74 -59.45
CA THR A 45 -13.64 23.43 -59.37
C THR A 45 -13.01 23.25 -58.00
N TRP A 46 -13.13 22.05 -57.44
CA TRP A 46 -12.44 21.65 -56.23
C TRP A 46 -11.01 21.28 -56.55
N THR A 47 -10.05 21.71 -55.73
CA THR A 47 -8.64 21.40 -55.89
C THR A 47 -8.06 21.05 -54.52
N GLN A 48 -7.20 20.04 -54.45
CA GLN A 48 -6.53 19.66 -53.20
C GLN A 48 -5.70 20.83 -52.68
N LEU A 49 -5.63 20.99 -51.36
CA LEU A 49 -4.91 22.08 -50.69
C LEU A 49 -3.42 22.06 -51.07
N GLU A 50 -2.81 20.89 -51.21
CA GLU A 50 -1.43 20.73 -51.68
C GLU A 50 -1.21 21.19 -53.13
N LEU A 51 -2.24 21.13 -53.98
CA LEU A 51 -2.19 21.53 -55.39
C LEU A 51 -2.69 22.96 -55.63
N HIS A 52 -3.28 23.59 -54.61
CA HIS A 52 -3.88 24.91 -54.74
C HIS A 52 -2.81 26.01 -54.61
N PRO A 53 -2.69 26.98 -55.56
CA PRO A 53 -1.60 27.97 -55.57
C PRO A 53 -1.45 28.81 -54.30
N VAL A 54 -2.53 29.01 -53.54
CA VAL A 54 -2.53 29.77 -52.28
C VAL A 54 -2.08 28.93 -51.08
N PHE A 55 -2.27 27.61 -51.13
CA PHE A 55 -2.07 26.73 -49.97
C PHE A 55 -0.95 25.72 -50.16
N ALA A 56 -0.41 25.56 -51.38
CA ALA A 56 0.65 24.60 -51.69
C ALA A 56 1.90 24.77 -50.81
N GLU A 57 2.29 26.00 -50.48
CA GLU A 57 3.42 26.26 -49.58
C GLU A 57 3.09 25.83 -48.14
N ALA A 58 1.94 26.23 -47.61
CA ALA A 58 1.49 25.85 -46.27
C ALA A 58 1.25 24.34 -46.13
N ALA A 59 0.80 23.68 -47.20
CA ALA A 59 0.59 22.24 -47.26
C ALA A 59 1.92 21.46 -47.30
N ALA A 60 2.94 22.01 -47.98
CA ALA A 60 4.27 21.40 -48.05
C ALA A 60 5.06 21.52 -46.73
N GLU A 61 4.76 22.55 -45.93
CA GLU A 61 5.34 22.72 -44.59
C GLU A 61 4.72 21.77 -43.55
N GLN A 62 3.52 21.27 -43.81
CA GLN A 62 2.89 20.26 -42.97
C GLN A 62 3.60 18.92 -43.22
N GLU A 63 4.45 18.51 -42.28
CA GLU A 63 4.97 17.14 -42.25
C GLU A 63 3.77 16.18 -42.35
N ASP A 64 3.91 15.05 -43.06
CA ASP A 64 2.85 14.06 -43.29
C ASP A 64 2.36 13.49 -41.95
N HIS A 65 1.44 14.20 -41.30
CA HIS A 65 0.61 13.70 -40.22
C HIS A 65 -0.53 12.94 -40.89
N GLY A 66 -0.17 11.92 -41.69
CA GLY A 66 -1.09 10.93 -42.20
C GLY A 66 -1.93 10.44 -41.04
N HIS A 67 -3.24 10.37 -41.25
CA HIS A 67 -4.28 10.08 -40.28
C HIS A 67 -3.71 9.61 -38.93
N ALA A 68 -3.78 10.46 -37.91
CA ALA A 68 -4.00 9.91 -36.59
C ALA A 68 -5.40 9.27 -36.62
N GLU A 69 -5.55 8.14 -37.35
CA GLU A 69 -6.40 7.08 -36.86
C GLU A 69 -5.94 6.94 -35.42
N ALA A 70 -6.83 7.28 -34.49
CA ALA A 70 -6.63 6.93 -33.11
C ALA A 70 -6.43 5.42 -33.13
N ASP A 71 -5.18 5.00 -33.17
CA ASP A 71 -4.81 3.60 -33.21
C ASP A 71 -5.22 3.10 -31.84
N GLU A 72 -6.45 2.59 -31.74
CA GLU A 72 -7.02 2.00 -30.52
C GLU A 72 -6.15 0.82 -30.03
N THR A 73 -5.12 0.43 -30.79
CA THR A 73 -4.10 -0.55 -30.40
C THR A 73 -2.87 0.04 -29.71
N HIS A 74 -2.69 1.36 -29.69
CA HIS A 74 -1.61 2.02 -28.96
C HIS A 74 -1.96 2.19 -27.48
N LEU A 75 -1.50 1.23 -26.66
CA LEU A 75 -1.71 1.25 -25.22
C LEU A 75 -0.84 2.34 -24.56
N ASP A 76 -1.47 3.32 -23.93
CA ASP A 76 -0.74 4.34 -23.16
C ASP A 76 -0.11 3.73 -21.89
N MET A 77 1.23 3.75 -21.81
CA MET A 77 1.96 3.21 -20.66
C MET A 77 1.87 4.10 -19.42
N ASN A 78 1.69 5.41 -19.58
CA ASN A 78 1.72 6.35 -18.45
C ASN A 78 0.63 6.06 -17.38
N PRO A 79 -0.65 5.84 -17.75
CA PRO A 79 -1.67 5.43 -16.78
C PRO A 79 -1.38 4.07 -16.13
N LEU A 80 -0.83 3.12 -16.90
CA LEU A 80 -0.51 1.78 -16.39
C LEU A 80 0.62 1.82 -15.36
N ILE A 81 1.64 2.62 -15.61
CA ILE A 81 2.76 2.83 -14.69
C ILE A 81 2.25 3.44 -13.38
N ASP A 82 1.36 4.44 -13.44
CA ASP A 82 0.79 5.08 -12.25
C ASP A 82 0.00 4.08 -11.38
N VAL A 83 -0.89 3.29 -11.99
CA VAL A 83 -1.63 2.23 -11.28
C VAL A 83 -0.70 1.19 -10.67
N CYS A 84 0.33 0.74 -11.41
CA CYS A 84 1.31 -0.21 -10.88
C CYS A 84 2.12 0.36 -9.71
N LEU A 85 2.52 1.63 -9.78
CA LEU A 85 3.28 2.31 -8.72
C LEU A 85 2.46 2.45 -7.44
N VAL A 86 1.18 2.82 -7.55
CA VAL A 86 0.25 2.89 -6.40
C VAL A 86 0.10 1.52 -5.74
N LEU A 87 -0.07 0.45 -6.53
CA LEU A 87 -0.15 -0.92 -6.01
C LEU A 87 1.15 -1.36 -5.32
N LEU A 88 2.31 -1.02 -5.89
CA LEU A 88 3.60 -1.34 -5.30
C LEU A 88 3.80 -0.65 -3.94
N ILE A 89 3.45 0.64 -3.84
CA ILE A 89 3.51 1.39 -2.57
C ILE A 89 2.57 0.74 -1.55
N PHE A 90 1.35 0.40 -1.95
CA PHE A 90 0.40 -0.29 -1.07
C PHE A 90 0.99 -1.60 -0.54
N PHE A 91 1.56 -2.45 -1.39
CA PHE A 91 2.18 -3.71 -0.96
C PHE A 91 3.38 -3.51 -0.03
N ILE A 92 4.24 -2.52 -0.30
CA ILE A 92 5.38 -2.21 0.58
C ILE A 92 4.86 -1.79 1.96
N LEU A 93 3.83 -0.95 2.03
CA LEU A 93 3.23 -0.51 3.29
C LEU A 93 2.55 -1.68 4.02
N THR A 94 1.80 -2.55 3.34
CA THR A 94 1.13 -3.69 3.98
C THR A 94 2.10 -4.76 4.45
N ILE A 95 3.15 -5.08 3.69
CA ILE A 95 4.20 -6.04 4.10
C ILE A 95 4.94 -5.52 5.33
N SER A 96 5.27 -4.22 5.34
CA SER A 96 5.94 -3.60 6.49
C SER A 96 5.07 -3.62 7.75
N TYR A 97 3.75 -3.44 7.57
CA TYR A 97 2.78 -3.52 8.66
C TYR A 97 2.64 -4.96 9.21
N GLU A 98 2.53 -5.96 8.35
CA GLU A 98 2.47 -7.38 8.77
C GLU A 98 3.76 -7.81 9.49
N SER A 99 4.93 -7.34 9.03
CA SER A 99 6.21 -7.62 9.70
C SER A 99 6.28 -6.98 11.10
N LEU A 100 5.70 -5.79 11.28
CA LEU A 100 5.66 -5.11 12.58
C LEU A 100 4.69 -5.82 13.54
N GLU A 101 3.50 -6.23 13.09
CA GLU A 101 2.56 -7.02 13.90
C GLU A 101 3.15 -8.38 14.31
N ARG A 102 3.88 -9.06 13.41
CA ARG A 102 4.50 -10.35 13.72
C ARG A 102 5.60 -10.24 14.78
N SER A 103 6.26 -9.09 14.90
CA SER A 103 7.21 -8.81 15.99
C SER A 103 6.52 -8.53 17.35
N ILE A 104 5.22 -8.20 17.30
CA ILE A 104 4.31 -8.09 18.45
C ILE A 104 3.42 -9.34 18.53
N SER A 105 3.94 -10.50 18.10
CA SER A 105 3.35 -11.78 18.49
C SER A 105 3.64 -12.00 19.98
N ILE A 106 2.77 -11.42 20.81
CA ILE A 106 2.39 -12.06 22.06
C ILE A 106 1.83 -13.41 21.62
N PRO A 107 2.36 -14.54 22.11
CA PRO A 107 1.83 -15.84 21.74
C PRO A 107 0.32 -15.81 22.02
N GLU A 108 -0.46 -15.92 20.94
CA GLU A 108 -1.90 -16.05 21.02
C GLU A 108 -2.16 -17.18 22.01
N THR A 109 -2.86 -16.84 23.08
CA THR A 109 -3.45 -17.82 23.99
C THR A 109 -4.18 -18.82 23.11
N ALA A 110 -3.68 -20.06 23.06
CA ALA A 110 -4.36 -21.14 22.39
C ALA A 110 -5.84 -21.10 22.82
N PRO A 111 -6.79 -20.98 21.88
CA PRO A 111 -8.20 -21.04 22.22
C PRO A 111 -8.46 -22.35 22.97
N GLU A 112 -9.13 -22.25 24.11
CA GLU A 112 -9.74 -23.39 24.77
C GLU A 112 -10.89 -23.93 23.89
N ASP A 113 -10.56 -24.55 22.76
CA ASP A 113 -11.53 -25.28 21.95
C ASP A 113 -11.12 -26.76 21.82
N LYS A 114 -11.74 -27.52 22.73
CA LYS A 114 -12.33 -28.84 22.50
C LYS A 114 -11.79 -29.63 21.30
N GLY A 115 -10.86 -30.54 21.57
CA GLY A 115 -10.76 -31.78 20.78
C GLY A 115 -9.42 -32.10 20.12
N ALA A 116 -8.40 -31.24 20.20
CA ALA A 116 -7.06 -31.63 19.75
C ALA A 116 -6.31 -32.35 20.88
N ALA A 117 -5.91 -33.60 20.62
CA ALA A 117 -5.13 -34.41 21.55
C ALA A 117 -3.85 -33.67 21.97
N VAL A 118 -3.88 -33.09 23.17
CA VAL A 118 -2.71 -32.52 23.83
C VAL A 118 -1.67 -33.64 23.91
N PRO A 119 -0.47 -33.51 23.30
CA PRO A 119 0.62 -34.40 23.64
C PRO A 119 0.78 -34.29 25.15
N LYS A 120 0.65 -35.39 25.88
CA LYS A 120 0.86 -35.42 27.33
C LYS A 120 2.33 -35.09 27.62
N VAL A 121 2.69 -33.81 27.54
CA VAL A 121 3.95 -33.30 28.04
C VAL A 121 3.84 -33.42 29.55
N ASN A 122 4.73 -34.22 30.15
CA ASN A 122 4.71 -34.50 31.57
C ASN A 122 4.78 -33.18 32.35
N LEU A 123 3.78 -32.92 33.20
CA LEU A 123 3.71 -31.73 34.10
C LEU A 123 4.96 -31.54 34.99
N LYS A 124 5.85 -32.54 35.05
CA LYS A 124 7.13 -32.48 35.77
C LYS A 124 8.19 -31.71 34.97
N ASP A 125 8.31 -31.96 33.67
CA ASP A 125 9.31 -31.32 32.80
C ASP A 125 9.04 -29.81 32.63
N ILE A 126 7.76 -29.40 32.70
CA ILE A 126 7.36 -27.98 32.68
C ILE A 126 7.75 -27.31 34.00
N ARG A 127 7.57 -27.98 35.14
CA ARG A 127 7.88 -27.42 36.47
C ARG A 127 9.39 -27.19 36.69
N ASP A 128 10.22 -27.99 36.02
CA ASP A 128 11.67 -27.89 36.13
C ASP A 128 12.25 -26.82 35.19
N LYS A 129 11.49 -26.36 34.19
CA LYS A 129 11.91 -25.35 33.20
C LYS A 129 11.23 -23.99 33.34
N VAL A 130 10.09 -23.94 34.03
CA VAL A 130 9.25 -22.74 34.12
C VAL A 130 9.33 -22.11 35.51
N PHE A 131 9.58 -20.80 35.58
CA PHE A 131 9.37 -20.01 36.79
C PHE A 131 8.11 -19.14 36.67
N ILE A 132 7.45 -18.86 37.79
CA ILE A 132 6.16 -18.17 37.84
C ILE A 132 6.36 -16.70 38.21
N VAL A 133 5.82 -15.79 37.39
CA VAL A 133 5.66 -14.38 37.71
C VAL A 133 4.18 -14.08 37.79
N SER A 134 3.71 -13.59 38.93
CA SER A 134 2.33 -13.17 39.12
C SER A 134 2.24 -11.66 39.23
N ALA A 135 1.32 -11.04 38.48
CA ALA A 135 0.97 -9.64 38.63
C ALA A 135 -0.50 -9.55 39.04
N ALA A 136 -0.76 -8.96 40.21
CA ALA A 136 -2.08 -8.78 40.77
C ALA A 136 -2.27 -7.34 41.24
N MET A 137 -3.51 -6.84 41.16
CA MET A 137 -3.87 -5.57 41.80
C MET A 137 -4.13 -5.82 43.29
N GLU A 138 -3.36 -5.20 44.17
CA GLU A 138 -3.58 -5.24 45.62
C GLU A 138 -4.00 -3.82 46.06
N GLY A 139 -5.27 -3.49 45.82
CA GLY A 139 -5.81 -2.15 45.97
C GLY A 139 -5.39 -1.22 44.82
N GLU A 140 -4.78 -0.09 45.13
CA GLU A 140 -4.34 0.92 44.14
C GLU A 140 -2.92 0.67 43.59
N LYS A 141 -2.28 -0.43 44.00
CA LYS A 141 -0.89 -0.77 43.64
C LYS A 141 -0.81 -2.13 42.97
N VAL A 142 0.01 -2.22 41.92
CA VAL A 142 0.33 -3.50 41.29
C VAL A 142 1.34 -4.25 42.15
N ALA A 143 0.94 -5.40 42.69
CA ALA A 143 1.81 -6.33 43.39
C ALA A 143 2.37 -7.36 42.39
N VAL A 144 3.67 -7.28 42.13
CA VAL A 144 4.40 -8.26 41.32
C VAL A 144 5.09 -9.27 42.23
N LYS A 145 4.86 -10.56 41.98
CA LYS A 145 5.43 -11.68 42.74
C LYS A 145 6.22 -12.60 41.81
N LEU A 146 7.46 -12.91 42.16
CA LEU A 146 8.31 -13.89 41.47
C LEU A 146 8.44 -15.13 42.36
N GLU A 147 8.03 -16.31 41.88
CA GLU A 147 8.07 -17.58 42.65
C GLU A 147 7.44 -17.46 44.06
N LYS A 148 6.43 -16.59 44.20
CA LYS A 148 5.72 -16.21 45.46
C LYS A 148 6.40 -15.14 46.33
N GLU A 149 7.58 -14.65 45.98
CA GLU A 149 8.20 -13.50 46.65
C GLU A 149 7.73 -12.19 46.02
N ALA A 150 7.28 -11.22 46.82
CA ALA A 150 6.96 -9.89 46.32
C ALA A 150 8.25 -9.15 45.92
N VAL A 151 8.33 -8.70 44.66
CA VAL A 151 9.51 -8.03 44.12
C VAL A 151 9.08 -6.70 43.47
N PRO A 152 9.71 -5.56 43.82
CA PRO A 152 9.48 -4.31 43.12
C PRO A 152 9.81 -4.42 41.63
N ILE A 153 9.04 -3.77 40.77
CA ILE A 153 9.18 -3.91 39.31
C ILE A 153 10.59 -3.51 38.81
N GLU A 154 11.22 -2.53 39.46
CA GLU A 154 12.58 -2.06 39.17
C GLU A 154 13.64 -3.13 39.42
N GLN A 155 13.41 -4.03 40.38
CA GLN A 155 14.34 -5.10 40.77
C GLN A 155 13.98 -6.45 40.14
N LEU A 156 12.86 -6.53 39.41
CA LEU A 156 12.35 -7.76 38.82
C LEU A 156 13.35 -8.36 37.85
N GLN A 157 14.01 -7.54 37.03
CA GLN A 157 15.00 -8.02 36.05
C GLN A 157 16.18 -8.72 36.74
N GLY A 158 16.76 -8.12 37.79
CA GLY A 158 17.87 -8.71 38.53
C GLY A 158 17.48 -9.99 39.26
N ARG A 159 16.33 -9.98 39.94
CA ARG A 159 15.83 -11.17 40.64
C ARG A 159 15.48 -12.32 39.70
N MET A 160 14.93 -12.00 38.53
CA MET A 160 14.65 -13.00 37.50
C MET A 160 15.93 -13.64 36.97
N LYS A 161 16.98 -12.85 36.74
CA LYS A 161 18.32 -13.35 36.40
C LYS A 161 18.87 -14.30 37.47
N ASP A 162 18.72 -13.95 38.74
CA ASP A 162 19.15 -14.79 39.85
C ASP A 162 18.37 -16.12 39.89
N VAL A 163 17.05 -16.07 39.66
CA VAL A 163 16.21 -17.28 39.61
C VAL A 163 16.60 -18.17 38.45
N MET A 164 16.79 -17.62 37.24
CA MET A 164 17.22 -18.40 36.08
C MET A 164 18.61 -19.02 36.30
N ASN A 165 19.57 -18.28 36.87
CA ASN A 165 20.90 -18.80 37.17
C ASN A 165 20.88 -19.89 38.25
N LYS A 166 20.03 -19.76 39.27
CA LYS A 166 19.92 -20.74 40.36
C LYS A 166 19.15 -22.00 39.97
N THR A 167 18.13 -21.86 39.13
CA THR A 167 17.20 -22.95 38.80
C THR A 167 17.44 -23.57 37.42
N GLY A 168 18.18 -22.89 36.54
CA GLY A 168 18.36 -23.30 35.13
C GLY A 168 17.09 -23.17 34.28
N ARG A 169 16.03 -22.54 34.82
CA ARG A 169 14.73 -22.37 34.15
C ARG A 169 14.83 -21.26 33.10
N SER A 170 14.43 -21.57 31.87
CA SER A 170 14.47 -20.64 30.73
C SER A 170 13.09 -20.21 30.23
N GLU A 171 12.03 -20.70 30.86
CA GLU A 171 10.64 -20.44 30.50
C GLU A 171 9.92 -19.72 31.64
N MET A 172 8.95 -18.87 31.30
CA MET A 172 8.19 -18.07 32.27
C MET A 172 6.71 -18.36 32.15
N LEU A 173 6.04 -18.57 33.29
CA LEU A 173 4.58 -18.52 33.39
C LEU A 173 4.18 -17.15 33.92
N PHE A 174 3.52 -16.35 33.09
CA PHE A 174 3.00 -15.06 33.48
C PHE A 174 1.53 -15.19 33.90
N ASP A 175 1.30 -15.18 35.22
CA ASP A 175 -0.02 -15.23 35.83
C ASP A 175 -0.52 -13.80 36.07
N LEU A 176 -1.50 -13.38 35.30
CA LEU A 176 -1.90 -11.98 35.18
C LEU A 176 -3.36 -11.81 35.57
N ASP A 177 -3.64 -10.95 36.55
CA ASP A 177 -5.00 -10.51 36.84
C ASP A 177 -5.47 -9.52 35.74
N THR A 178 -6.75 -9.61 35.37
CA THR A 178 -7.35 -8.81 34.27
C THR A 178 -7.32 -7.30 34.53
N ASP A 179 -7.19 -6.88 35.80
CA ASP A 179 -7.22 -5.48 36.24
C ASP A 179 -5.86 -4.78 36.22
N VAL A 180 -4.78 -5.50 35.88
CA VAL A 180 -3.43 -4.93 35.87
C VAL A 180 -3.25 -4.00 34.65
N PRO A 181 -2.78 -2.75 34.82
CA PRO A 181 -2.55 -1.83 33.71
C PRO A 181 -1.56 -2.39 32.68
N TRP A 182 -1.88 -2.18 31.41
CA TRP A 182 -1.05 -2.64 30.27
C TRP A 182 0.43 -2.24 30.39
N GLY A 183 0.71 -1.01 30.83
CA GLY A 183 2.09 -0.52 30.99
C GLY A 183 2.93 -1.43 31.90
N VAL A 184 2.35 -1.90 33.02
CA VAL A 184 3.04 -2.79 33.95
C VAL A 184 3.26 -4.18 33.35
N GLN A 185 2.30 -4.67 32.56
CA GLN A 185 2.45 -5.93 31.83
C GLN A 185 3.61 -5.87 30.85
N THR A 186 3.71 -4.78 30.07
CA THR A 186 4.81 -4.60 29.11
C THR A 186 6.17 -4.49 29.79
N THR A 187 6.27 -3.84 30.95
CA THR A 187 7.52 -3.77 31.72
C THR A 187 7.97 -5.15 32.20
N ILE A 188 7.04 -6.01 32.63
CA ILE A 188 7.35 -7.38 33.06
C ILE A 188 7.82 -8.23 31.86
N LEU A 189 7.16 -8.10 30.71
CA LEU A 189 7.54 -8.79 29.48
C LEU A 189 8.90 -8.34 28.95
N ASP A 190 9.19 -7.03 29.02
CA ASP A 190 10.48 -6.47 28.62
C ASP A 190 11.61 -6.96 29.55
N ALA A 191 11.36 -6.98 30.86
CA ALA A 191 12.29 -7.55 31.83
C ALA A 191 12.57 -9.05 31.55
N ALA A 192 11.58 -9.80 31.06
CA ALA A 192 11.72 -11.22 30.70
C ALA A 192 12.53 -11.39 29.41
N LYS A 193 12.22 -10.62 28.36
CA LYS A 193 12.97 -10.63 27.10
C LYS A 193 14.43 -10.20 27.29
N GLY A 194 14.68 -9.14 28.07
CA GLY A 194 16.03 -8.67 28.39
C GLY A 194 16.87 -9.66 29.20
N ASN A 195 16.24 -10.70 29.74
CA ASN A 195 16.85 -11.78 30.50
C ASN A 195 17.03 -13.07 29.68
N GLY A 196 16.63 -13.08 28.41
CA GLY A 196 16.76 -14.26 27.54
C GLY A 196 15.67 -15.32 27.74
N VAL A 197 14.52 -14.96 28.32
CA VAL A 197 13.37 -15.86 28.40
C VAL A 197 12.79 -16.06 27.00
N HIS A 198 12.86 -17.28 26.48
CA HIS A 198 12.44 -17.60 25.10
C HIS A 198 10.96 -17.98 25.00
N ASN A 199 10.38 -18.51 26.06
CA ASN A 199 9.00 -18.95 26.09
C ASN A 199 8.26 -18.33 27.27
N VAL A 200 7.17 -17.59 26.97
CA VAL A 200 6.31 -16.96 27.98
C VAL A 200 4.90 -17.53 27.82
N LEU A 201 4.46 -18.29 28.81
CA LEU A 201 3.11 -18.83 28.90
C LEU A 201 2.23 -17.83 29.65
N LEU A 202 1.16 -17.35 29.03
CA LEU A 202 0.22 -16.43 29.68
C LEU A 202 -0.90 -17.22 30.35
N ARG A 203 -1.19 -16.90 31.62
CA ARG A 203 -2.36 -17.39 32.34
C ARG A 203 -3.18 -16.19 32.82
N PRO A 204 -4.27 -15.82 32.12
CA PRO A 204 -5.17 -14.80 32.62
C PRO A 204 -5.94 -15.36 33.83
N ARG A 205 -6.01 -14.57 34.90
CA ARG A 205 -6.81 -14.88 36.08
C ARG A 205 -7.97 -13.89 36.18
N PRO A 206 -9.22 -14.38 36.39
CA PRO A 206 -10.35 -13.50 36.64
C PRO A 206 -10.14 -12.74 37.96
N VAL A 207 -10.53 -11.47 37.96
CA VAL A 207 -10.47 -10.59 39.13
C VAL A 207 -11.27 -11.21 40.28
N ARG A 208 -10.69 -11.22 41.49
CA ARG A 208 -11.34 -11.72 42.71
C ARG A 208 -12.09 -10.62 43.44
#